data_AF-A0A8T0CHL1-F1
#
_entry.id   AF-A0A8T0CHL1-F1
#
_cell.length_a   1.000
_cell.length_b   1.000
_cell.length_c   1.000
_cell.angle_alpha   90.00
_cell.angle_beta   90.00
_cell.angle_gamma   90.00
#
_symmetry.space_group_name_H-M   'P 1'
#
loop_
_entity.id
_entity.type
_entity.pdbx_description
1 polymer ?
#
loop_
_entity_poly.entity_id
_entity_poly.type
_entity_poly.pdbx_seq_one_letter_code
_entity_poly.pdbx_strand_id
1 'polypeptide(L)'
;MKILPSASDDNEVTNVQQVVGEDRKPNTGDDTFQTVQSHPEVSSWSGSMSPGGFGSGIKPSRLRTYVMSFDGDTLQRYATIRSKEAVSIIEKHTEALFGRPEIVITPEGTVDSSRDELIKISFGGLKRLVLEAVTFGSFLWDVESFVDSRYHFVTN
;
A
#
# COMPACT_ATOMS: atom_id res chain seq x y z
N MET A 1 17.08 -22.14 -2.56
CA MET A 1 16.89 -20.69 -2.36
C MET A 1 16.58 -20.07 -3.71
N LYS A 2 15.37 -19.51 -3.86
CA LYS A 2 14.92 -18.82 -5.08
C LYS A 2 15.13 -17.32 -4.89
N ILE A 3 15.79 -16.67 -5.86
CA ILE A 3 16.05 -15.22 -5.85
C ILE A 3 15.10 -14.60 -6.89
N LEU A 4 14.30 -13.61 -6.48
CA LEU A 4 13.46 -12.85 -7.39
C LEU A 4 14.33 -11.90 -8.24
N PRO A 5 14.08 -11.77 -9.55
CA PRO A 5 14.87 -10.91 -10.42
C PRO A 5 14.73 -9.44 -10.00
N SER A 6 15.88 -8.79 -9.75
CA SER A 6 15.96 -7.36 -9.54
C SER A 6 15.94 -6.66 -10.90
N ALA A 7 14.95 -5.80 -11.14
CA ALA A 7 15.05 -4.83 -12.24
C ALA A 7 16.20 -3.87 -11.91
N SER A 8 17.20 -3.82 -12.79
CA SER A 8 18.30 -2.87 -12.74
C SER A 8 17.76 -1.46 -12.96
N ASP A 9 17.80 -0.61 -11.94
CA ASP A 9 17.62 0.84 -12.08
C ASP A 9 18.90 1.40 -12.70
N ASP A 10 18.98 1.37 -14.03
CA ASP A 10 19.99 2.13 -14.75
C ASP A 10 19.53 3.58 -14.86
N ASN A 11 20.33 4.40 -14.19
CA ASN A 11 20.31 5.83 -14.01
C ASN A 11 20.27 6.60 -15.36
N GLU A 12 19.18 7.30 -15.67
CA GLU A 12 19.22 8.42 -16.62
C GLU A 12 18.87 9.75 -15.94
N VAL A 13 19.73 10.71 -16.23
CA VAL A 13 19.92 12.00 -15.60
C VAL A 13 18.98 13.07 -16.15
N THR A 14 18.44 13.87 -15.23
CA THR A 14 18.19 15.32 -15.29
C THR A 14 18.15 16.00 -16.67
N ASN A 15 16.97 16.47 -17.10
CA ASN A 15 16.88 17.74 -17.84
C ASN A 15 15.48 18.38 -17.71
N VAL A 16 15.33 19.27 -16.72
CA VAL A 16 14.16 20.14 -16.57
C VAL A 16 14.38 21.34 -17.48
N GLN A 17 13.79 21.34 -18.68
CA GLN A 17 13.75 22.51 -19.56
C GLN A 17 12.65 23.46 -19.08
N GLN A 18 13.11 24.55 -18.47
CA GLN A 18 12.43 25.81 -18.22
C GLN A 18 11.93 26.43 -19.53
N VAL A 19 10.64 26.77 -19.62
CA VAL A 19 10.09 27.69 -20.62
C VAL A 19 9.33 28.81 -19.91
N VAL A 20 9.98 29.98 -19.92
CA VAL A 20 9.48 31.36 -19.73
C VAL A 20 8.26 31.59 -20.64
N GLY A 21 7.21 32.34 -20.34
CA GLY A 21 6.80 33.21 -19.25
C GLY A 21 5.60 34.03 -19.76
N GLU A 22 4.71 34.52 -18.89
CA GLU A 22 4.08 35.85 -19.06
C GLU A 22 3.29 36.23 -17.81
N ASP A 23 3.63 37.41 -17.29
CA ASP A 23 3.02 38.09 -16.16
C ASP A 23 1.54 38.41 -16.37
N ARG A 24 0.70 38.11 -15.36
CA ARG A 24 -0.47 38.95 -15.10
C ARG A 24 -0.95 38.87 -13.64
N LYS A 25 -0.51 39.85 -12.85
CA LYS A 25 -1.10 40.19 -11.54
C LYS A 25 -2.46 40.89 -11.72
N PRO A 26 -3.44 40.62 -10.85
CA PRO A 26 -4.21 41.70 -10.22
C PRO A 26 -4.34 41.43 -8.71
N ASN A 27 -3.71 42.24 -7.85
CA ASN A 27 -4.28 43.36 -7.11
C ASN A 27 -5.46 43.02 -6.18
N THR A 28 -5.10 43.02 -4.90
CA THR A 28 -5.80 43.14 -3.63
C THR A 28 -7.29 43.56 -3.67
N GLY A 29 -8.13 42.73 -3.04
CA GLY A 29 -9.48 43.04 -2.59
C GLY A 29 -9.88 41.98 -1.55
N ASP A 30 -10.00 42.42 -0.30
CA ASP A 30 -10.42 41.70 0.89
C ASP A 30 -11.83 41.08 0.70
N ASP A 31 -12.00 39.77 0.90
CA ASP A 31 -13.00 39.22 1.84
C ASP A 31 -13.07 37.68 1.84
N THR A 32 -13.35 37.15 3.04
CA THR A 32 -13.95 35.84 3.34
C THR A 32 -13.09 34.56 3.23
N PHE A 33 -12.59 34.18 4.40
CA PHE A 33 -12.19 32.84 4.83
C PHE A 33 -13.02 31.69 4.23
N GLN A 34 -12.38 30.85 3.42
CA GLN A 34 -12.61 29.41 3.49
C GLN A 34 -11.26 28.70 3.53
N THR A 35 -10.84 28.40 4.76
CA THR A 35 -9.84 27.38 5.04
C THR A 35 -10.38 26.07 4.47
N VAL A 36 -9.96 25.74 3.24
CA VAL A 36 -10.01 24.36 2.76
C VAL A 36 -9.23 23.56 3.80
N GLN A 37 -9.92 22.69 4.55
CA GLN A 37 -9.30 21.80 5.52
C GLN A 37 -8.28 20.94 4.78
N SER A 38 -7.02 21.38 4.80
CA SER A 38 -5.89 20.56 4.42
C SER A 38 -5.89 19.36 5.36
N HIS A 39 -6.14 18.17 4.81
CA HIS A 39 -5.98 16.90 5.50
C HIS A 39 -4.65 16.91 6.29
N PRO A 40 -4.60 16.40 7.53
CA PRO A 40 -3.44 16.53 8.44
C PRO A 40 -2.17 15.82 7.94
N GLU A 41 -2.23 15.17 6.77
CA GLU A 41 -1.24 14.24 6.28
C GLU A 41 -0.13 14.92 5.47
N VAL A 42 -0.42 16.08 4.86
CA VAL A 42 0.52 16.74 3.93
C VAL A 42 1.67 17.44 4.67
N SER A 43 1.42 18.00 5.86
CA SER A 43 2.45 18.72 6.62
C SER A 43 3.47 17.83 7.32
N SER A 44 3.30 16.50 7.29
CA SER A 44 4.16 15.56 8.02
C SER A 44 5.12 14.76 7.12
N TRP A 45 5.28 15.14 5.84
CA TRP A 45 6.19 14.47 4.89
C TRP A 45 7.68 14.84 5.06
N SER A 46 8.03 15.74 5.97
CA SER A 46 9.43 15.99 6.36
C SER A 46 9.96 14.84 7.22
N GLY A 47 10.44 13.79 6.55
CA GLY A 47 11.07 12.63 7.18
C GLY A 47 12.35 13.01 7.90
N SER A 48 12.31 13.03 9.24
CA SER A 48 13.52 12.94 10.06
C SER A 48 13.94 11.47 10.16
N MET A 49 14.89 11.07 9.32
CA MET A 49 15.63 9.81 9.51
C MET A 49 16.82 10.11 10.43
N SER A 50 16.66 9.88 11.74
CA SER A 50 17.80 9.87 12.66
C SER A 50 18.64 8.61 12.46
N PRO A 51 19.95 8.71 12.20
CA PRO A 51 20.85 7.56 12.16
C PRO A 51 21.28 7.23 13.60
N GLY A 52 20.63 6.26 14.25
CA GLY A 52 21.13 5.80 15.55
C GLY A 52 20.21 4.86 16.32
N GLY A 53 20.71 3.65 16.58
CA GLY A 53 20.42 2.87 17.79
C GLY A 53 19.18 1.97 17.77
N PHE A 54 19.41 0.67 17.56
CA PHE A 54 18.49 -0.40 17.97
C PHE A 54 18.41 -0.43 19.51
N GLY A 55 17.57 0.42 20.10
CA GLY A 55 17.49 0.56 21.55
C GLY A 55 16.52 1.63 22.01
N SER A 56 15.29 1.62 21.53
CA SER A 56 14.20 2.42 22.09
C SER A 56 12.89 1.74 21.71
N GLY A 57 11.99 1.55 22.67
CA GLY A 57 10.68 0.93 22.45
C GLY A 57 10.05 1.47 21.17
N ILE A 58 9.60 0.57 20.30
CA ILE A 58 9.16 0.88 18.93
C ILE A 58 8.12 2.00 19.01
N LYS A 59 8.55 3.23 18.76
CA LYS A 59 7.67 4.38 18.71
C LYS A 59 6.60 4.04 17.66
N PRO A 60 5.31 4.19 17.98
CA PRO A 60 4.27 3.86 17.02
C PRO A 60 4.56 4.61 15.72
N SER A 61 4.71 3.86 14.63
CA SER A 61 4.96 4.44 13.33
C SER A 61 3.76 5.30 12.93
N ARG A 62 3.97 6.28 12.05
CA ARG A 62 2.88 7.12 11.52
C ARG A 62 1.77 6.26 10.89
N LEU A 63 2.13 5.17 10.21
CA LEU A 63 1.19 4.19 9.68
C LEU A 63 0.39 3.50 10.79
N ARG A 64 1.06 3.07 11.88
CA ARG A 64 0.37 2.45 13.01
C ARG A 64 -0.63 3.41 13.65
N THR A 65 -0.24 4.66 13.88
CA THR A 65 -1.15 5.68 14.44
C THR A 65 -2.34 5.93 13.51
N TYR A 66 -2.11 5.98 12.20
CA TYR A 66 -3.18 6.13 11.20
C TYR A 66 -4.17 4.95 11.22
N VAL A 67 -3.68 3.71 11.13
CA VAL A 67 -4.55 2.52 11.14
C VAL A 67 -5.33 2.38 12.46
N MET A 68 -4.70 2.70 13.60
CA MET A 68 -5.33 2.65 14.91
C MET A 68 -6.35 3.77 15.15
N SER A 69 -6.42 4.78 14.26
CA SER A 69 -7.43 5.83 14.33
C SER A 69 -8.79 5.44 13.74
N PHE A 70 -8.87 4.31 13.03
CA PHE A 70 -10.12 3.80 12.49
C PHE A 70 -11.00 3.20 13.58
N ASP A 71 -12.31 3.41 13.46
CA ASP A 71 -13.31 2.68 14.22
C ASP A 71 -13.38 1.20 13.76
N GLY A 72 -14.00 0.35 14.58
CA GLY A 72 -14.08 -1.08 14.32
C GLY A 72 -14.79 -1.43 13.01
N ASP A 73 -15.85 -0.70 12.66
CA ASP A 73 -16.64 -0.97 11.45
C ASP A 73 -15.85 -0.59 10.19
N THR A 74 -15.15 0.55 10.21
CA THR A 74 -14.25 0.98 9.14
C THR A 74 -13.10 -0.01 8.96
N LEU A 75 -12.48 -0.45 10.06
CA LEU A 75 -11.37 -1.40 9.99
C LEU A 75 -11.82 -2.75 9.43
N GLN A 76 -12.96 -3.27 9.90
CA GLN A 76 -13.55 -4.50 9.38
C GLN A 76 -13.87 -4.37 7.89
N ARG A 77 -14.53 -3.28 7.48
CA ARG A 77 -14.88 -3.03 6.07
C ARG A 77 -13.66 -3.06 5.15
N TYR A 78 -12.52 -2.51 5.57
CA TYR A 78 -11.30 -2.52 4.77
C TYR A 78 -10.51 -3.83 4.85
N ALA A 79 -10.69 -4.60 5.93
CA ALA A 79 -10.03 -5.90 6.10
C ALA A 79 -10.78 -7.06 5.41
N THR A 80 -12.09 -6.93 5.22
CA THR A 80 -12.94 -7.97 4.63
C THR A 80 -12.83 -7.97 3.10
N ILE A 81 -12.49 -9.13 2.52
CA ILE A 81 -12.59 -9.35 1.07
C ILE A 81 -14.06 -9.46 0.69
N ARG A 82 -14.48 -8.71 -0.33
CA ARG A 82 -15.90 -8.51 -0.67
C ARG A 82 -16.47 -9.56 -1.63
N SER A 83 -15.63 -10.25 -2.41
CA SER A 83 -16.10 -11.18 -3.43
C SER A 83 -15.24 -12.44 -3.53
N LYS A 84 -15.85 -13.53 -4.03
CA LYS A 84 -15.14 -14.78 -4.31
C LYS A 84 -14.17 -14.61 -5.47
N GLU A 85 -14.50 -13.73 -6.39
CA GLU A 85 -13.70 -13.37 -7.54
C GLU A 85 -12.41 -12.67 -7.09
N ALA A 86 -12.48 -11.72 -6.15
CA ALA A 86 -11.29 -11.09 -5.58
C ALA A 86 -10.39 -12.11 -4.88
N VAL A 87 -10.96 -13.03 -4.08
CA VAL A 87 -10.19 -14.15 -3.50
C VAL A 87 -9.44 -14.91 -4.59
N SER A 88 -10.15 -15.34 -5.64
CA SER A 88 -9.55 -16.11 -6.73
C SER A 88 -8.44 -15.36 -7.48
N ILE A 89 -8.59 -14.05 -7.71
CA ILE A 89 -7.57 -13.25 -8.39
C ILE A 89 -6.35 -13.07 -7.48
N ILE A 90 -6.55 -12.78 -6.19
CA ILE A 90 -5.47 -12.68 -5.20
C ILE A 90 -4.68 -13.99 -5.14
N GLU A 91 -5.36 -15.13 -5.06
CA GLU A 91 -4.73 -16.46 -5.06
C GLU A 91 -3.91 -16.69 -6.34
N LYS A 92 -4.48 -16.43 -7.52
CA LYS A 92 -3.78 -16.64 -8.79
C LYS A 92 -2.55 -15.72 -8.93
N HIS A 93 -2.66 -14.45 -8.54
CA HIS A 93 -1.55 -13.49 -8.64
C HIS A 93 -0.43 -13.84 -7.66
N THR A 94 -0.78 -14.19 -6.43
CA THR A 94 0.20 -14.62 -5.42
C THR A 94 0.83 -15.96 -5.77
N GLU A 95 0.08 -16.91 -6.32
CA GLU A 95 0.59 -18.17 -6.85
C GLU A 95 1.59 -17.94 -8.00
N ALA A 96 1.31 -16.98 -8.89
CA ALA A 96 2.23 -16.64 -9.97
C ALA A 96 3.55 -16.03 -9.46
N LEU A 97 3.50 -15.25 -8.38
CA LEU A 97 4.67 -14.60 -7.78
C LEU A 97 5.50 -15.57 -6.91
N PHE A 98 4.84 -16.35 -6.07
CA PHE A 98 5.47 -17.14 -5.01
C PHE A 98 5.40 -18.65 -5.21
N GLY A 99 4.57 -19.12 -6.14
CA GLY A 99 4.24 -20.54 -6.31
C GLY A 99 3.04 -20.96 -5.48
N ARG A 100 2.59 -22.21 -5.66
CA ARG A 100 1.51 -22.78 -4.85
C ARG A 100 2.04 -23.09 -3.44
N PRO A 101 1.40 -22.60 -2.37
CA PRO A 101 1.75 -23.00 -1.02
C PRO A 101 1.37 -24.47 -0.81
N GLU A 102 2.27 -25.25 -0.24
CA GLU A 102 1.99 -26.64 0.18
C GLU A 102 1.67 -26.64 1.67
N ILE A 103 0.38 -26.46 2.00
CA ILE A 103 -0.07 -26.41 3.39
C ILE A 103 -0.33 -27.84 3.87
N VAL A 104 0.55 -28.38 4.70
CA VAL A 104 0.35 -29.65 5.39
C VAL A 104 0.00 -29.36 6.85
N ILE A 105 -1.19 -29.82 7.30
CA ILE A 105 -1.61 -29.69 8.69
C ILE A 105 -1.10 -30.92 9.45
N THR A 106 -0.32 -30.69 10.50
CA THR A 106 0.16 -31.73 11.40
C THR A 106 -1.01 -32.35 12.19
N PRO A 107 -0.87 -33.58 12.70
CA PRO A 107 -1.86 -34.17 13.60
C PRO A 107 -2.20 -33.30 14.82
N GLU A 108 -1.27 -32.44 15.24
CA GLU A 108 -1.41 -31.48 16.33
C GLU A 108 -2.19 -30.21 15.93
N GLY A 109 -2.66 -30.12 14.68
CA GLY A 109 -3.43 -28.98 14.16
C GLY A 109 -2.58 -27.76 13.83
N THR A 110 -1.26 -27.92 13.72
CA THR A 110 -0.33 -26.84 13.33
C THR A 110 0.05 -26.95 11.85
N VAL A 111 0.54 -25.85 11.27
CA VAL A 111 1.06 -25.87 9.90
C VAL A 111 2.49 -26.40 9.92
N ASP A 112 2.77 -27.44 9.12
CA ASP A 112 4.11 -27.97 8.92
C ASP A 112 4.91 -27.06 7.99
N SER A 113 5.73 -26.19 8.57
CA SER A 113 6.64 -25.29 7.85
C SER A 113 7.94 -25.95 7.38
N SER A 114 8.14 -27.26 7.57
CA SER A 114 9.40 -27.93 7.19
C SER A 114 9.70 -27.88 5.69
N ARG A 115 8.66 -27.67 4.87
CA ARG A 115 8.73 -27.59 3.40
C ARG A 115 8.65 -26.17 2.85
N ASP A 116 8.59 -25.15 3.72
CA ASP A 116 8.46 -23.75 3.29
C ASP A 116 9.74 -23.27 2.57
N GLU A 117 9.57 -22.75 1.36
CA GLU A 117 10.67 -22.13 0.62
C GLU A 117 10.97 -20.73 1.15
N LEU A 118 12.18 -20.52 1.68
CA LEU A 118 12.63 -19.20 2.10
C LEU A 118 13.00 -18.32 0.89
N ILE A 119 12.31 -17.18 0.77
CA ILE A 119 12.55 -16.16 -0.26
C ILE A 119 13.33 -15.00 0.36
N LYS A 120 14.51 -14.70 -0.21
CA LYS A 120 15.29 -13.51 0.16
C LYS A 120 14.97 -12.36 -0.79
N ILE A 121 14.56 -11.23 -0.24
CA ILE A 121 14.28 -10.01 -0.99
C ILE A 121 15.09 -8.85 -0.43
N SER A 122 15.53 -7.94 -1.32
CA SER A 122 16.13 -6.69 -0.89
C SER A 122 15.07 -5.77 -0.28
N PHE A 123 15.51 -4.76 0.47
CA PHE A 123 14.59 -3.75 0.99
C PHE A 123 13.83 -3.01 -0.13
N GLY A 124 14.51 -2.72 -1.25
CA GLY A 124 13.88 -2.14 -2.44
C GLY A 124 12.84 -3.08 -3.06
N GLY A 125 13.12 -4.38 -3.12
CA GLY A 125 12.18 -5.40 -3.58
C GLY A 125 10.94 -5.49 -2.68
N LEU A 126 11.13 -5.46 -1.36
CA LEU A 126 10.02 -5.40 -0.39
C LEU A 126 9.16 -4.14 -0.59
N LYS A 127 9.79 -2.97 -0.74
CA LYS A 127 9.07 -1.72 -1.00
C LYS A 127 8.24 -1.82 -2.28
N ARG A 128 8.81 -2.36 -3.36
CA ARG A 128 8.10 -2.57 -4.63
C ARG A 128 6.91 -3.52 -4.43
N LEU A 129 7.11 -4.65 -3.75
CA LEU A 129 6.05 -5.63 -3.49
C LEU A 129 4.89 -5.01 -2.70
N VAL A 130 5.19 -4.21 -1.67
CA VAL A 130 4.17 -3.50 -0.88
C VAL A 130 3.42 -2.48 -1.74
N LEU A 131 4.12 -1.70 -2.56
CA LEU A 131 3.47 -0.73 -3.45
C LEU A 131 2.59 -1.42 -4.50
N GLU A 132 3.04 -2.53 -5.08
CA GLU A 132 2.26 -3.32 -6.02
C GLU A 132 0.98 -3.85 -5.35
N ALA A 133 1.09 -4.44 -4.16
CA ALA A 133 -0.06 -4.92 -3.40
C ALA A 133 -1.06 -3.80 -3.08
N VAL A 134 -0.60 -2.60 -2.74
CA VAL A 134 -1.48 -1.43 -2.52
C VAL A 134 -2.18 -1.03 -3.81
N THR A 135 -1.45 -0.90 -4.93
CA THR A 135 -2.06 -0.54 -6.23
C THR A 135 -3.09 -1.57 -6.69
N PHE A 136 -2.77 -2.86 -6.56
CA PHE A 136 -3.65 -3.96 -6.94
C PHE A 136 -4.90 -4.03 -6.04
N GLY A 137 -4.73 -3.92 -4.72
CA GLY A 137 -5.84 -3.89 -3.77
C GLY A 137 -6.77 -2.69 -3.97
N SER A 138 -6.22 -1.49 -4.20
CA SER A 138 -7.02 -0.29 -4.50
C SER A 138 -7.81 -0.43 -5.80
N PHE A 139 -7.22 -1.04 -6.83
CA PHE A 139 -7.92 -1.35 -8.08
C PHE A 139 -9.09 -2.32 -7.87
N LEU A 140 -8.88 -3.42 -7.13
CA LEU A 140 -9.95 -4.36 -6.82
C LEU A 140 -11.09 -3.66 -6.08
N TRP A 141 -10.78 -2.86 -5.06
CA TRP A 141 -11.78 -2.14 -4.28
C TRP A 141 -12.63 -1.20 -5.13
N ASP A 142 -12.03 -0.44 -6.05
CA ASP A 142 -12.73 0.48 -6.94
C ASP A 142 -13.66 -0.27 -7.91
N VAL A 143 -13.13 -1.31 -8.58
CA VAL A 143 -13.90 -2.11 -9.54
C VAL A 143 -15.05 -2.84 -8.86
N GLU A 144 -14.80 -3.46 -7.71
CA GLU A 144 -15.84 -4.11 -6.93
C GLU A 144 -16.92 -3.12 -6.51
N SER A 145 -16.54 -1.94 -6.01
CA SER A 145 -17.48 -0.90 -5.62
C SER A 145 -18.34 -0.44 -6.82
N PHE A 146 -17.72 -0.29 -7.99
CA PHE A 146 -18.44 0.07 -9.22
C PHE A 146 -19.43 -1.01 -9.63
N VAL A 147 -19.03 -2.27 -9.68
CA VAL A 147 -19.91 -3.38 -10.08
C VAL A 147 -21.03 -3.57 -9.04
N ASP A 148 -20.71 -3.44 -7.75
CA ASP A 148 -21.64 -3.63 -6.65
C ASP A 148 -22.74 -2.55 -6.67
N SER A 149 -22.41 -1.33 -7.08
CA SER A 149 -23.39 -0.25 -7.27
C SER A 149 -24.47 -0.56 -8.32
N ARG A 150 -24.21 -1.50 -9.25
CA ARG A 150 -25.10 -1.84 -10.37
C ARG A 150 -25.78 -3.19 -10.21
N TYR A 151 -25.08 -4.16 -9.63
CA TYR A 151 -25.51 -5.56 -9.61
C TYR A 151 -25.65 -6.16 -8.21
N HIS A 152 -25.25 -5.45 -7.15
CA HIS A 152 -25.38 -5.86 -5.74
C HIS A 152 -24.90 -7.30 -5.50
N PHE A 153 -23.66 -7.57 -5.90
CA PHE A 153 -23.11 -8.94 -5.93
C PHE A 153 -22.28 -9.27 -4.68
N VAL A 154 -21.94 -8.26 -3.87
CA VAL A 154 -21.26 -8.46 -2.60
C VAL A 154 -22.30 -8.87 -1.55
N THR A 155 -22.27 -10.13 -1.12
CA THR A 155 -23.09 -10.60 0.00
C THR A 155 -22.46 -10.14 1.30
N ASN A 156 -23.16 -9.28 2.05
CA ASN A 156 -22.77 -8.86 3.40
C ASN A 156 -22.88 -10.02 4.39
#